data_AF-A0A6G1GGB7-F1
#
_entry.id   AF-A0A6G1GGB7-F1
#
_cell.length_a   1.000
_cell.length_b   1.000
_cell.length_c   1.000
_cell.angle_alpha   90.00
_cell.angle_beta   90.00
_cell.angle_gamma   90.00
#
_symmetry.space_group_name_H-M   'P 1'
#
loop_
_entity.id
_entity.type
_entity.pdbx_description
1 polymer ?
#
loop_
_entity_poly.entity_id
_entity_poly.type
_entity_poly.pdbx_seq_one_letter_code
_entity_poly.pdbx_strand_id
1 'polypeptide(L)' 'MSSASHPITPARFAAAIEDLPPGPLFTKASELQNSINHLERSNAQLLNYEDDADCREAIVENEAVMQRMRERIQLLKAE' A
#
# COMPACT_ATOMS: atom_id res chain seq x y z
N MET A 1 -14.81 14.29 -5.65
CA MET A 1 -14.54 12.97 -5.05
C MET A 1 -13.34 13.12 -4.12
N SER A 2 -13.44 12.61 -2.89
CA SER A 2 -12.75 13.07 -1.67
C SER A 2 -11.21 13.22 -1.76
N SER A 3 -10.71 14.46 -1.78
CA SER A 3 -9.27 14.80 -1.72
C SER A 3 -8.72 14.88 -0.29
N ALA A 4 -9.39 14.24 0.69
CA ALA A 4 -9.08 14.38 2.13
C ALA A 4 -8.70 13.06 2.82
N SER A 5 -8.39 11.99 2.07
CA SER A 5 -7.79 10.78 2.66
C SER A 5 -6.30 11.02 2.92
N HIS A 6 -5.98 11.70 4.01
CA HIS A 6 -4.58 11.77 4.46
C HIS A 6 -4.08 10.35 4.71
N PRO A 7 -2.92 9.95 4.14
CA PRO A 7 -2.36 8.64 4.40
C PRO A 7 -2.14 8.45 5.90
N ILE A 8 -2.66 7.36 6.49
CA ILE A 8 -2.35 7.02 7.89
C ILE A 8 -0.85 6.80 8.03
N THR A 9 -0.24 7.49 8.99
CA THR A 9 1.19 7.40 9.27
C THR A 9 1.55 6.02 9.82
N PRO A 10 2.78 5.52 9.62
CA PRO A 10 3.23 4.26 10.19
C PRO A 10 3.03 4.17 11.70
N ALA A 11 3.33 5.25 12.43
CA ALA A 11 3.15 5.32 13.88
C ALA A 11 1.68 5.17 14.33
N ARG A 12 0.73 5.81 13.61
CA ARG A 12 -0.70 5.64 13.90
C ARG A 12 -1.21 4.25 13.55
N PHE A 13 -0.60 3.60 12.55
CA PHE A 13 -0.92 2.23 12.19
C PHE A 13 -0.40 1.23 13.24
N ALA A 14 0.84 1.39 13.70
CA ALA A 14 1.43 0.57 14.77
C ALA A 14 0.60 0.64 16.06
N ALA A 15 0.26 1.85 16.52
CA ALA A 15 -0.58 2.04 17.71
C ALA A 15 -1.99 1.42 17.57
N ALA A 16 -2.48 1.21 16.35
CA ALA A 16 -3.79 0.62 16.11
C ALA A 16 -3.78 -0.92 16.07
N ILE A 17 -2.60 -1.55 15.94
CA ILE A 17 -2.46 -3.02 15.85
C ILE A 17 -1.98 -3.66 17.16
N GLU A 18 -1.50 -2.88 18.12
CA GLU A 18 -0.96 -3.34 19.42
C GLU A 18 -1.98 -4.18 20.24
N ASP A 19 -3.28 -3.88 20.13
CA ASP A 19 -4.37 -4.60 20.83
C ASP A 19 -5.11 -5.62 19.93
N LEU A 20 -4.64 -5.88 18.71
CA LEU A 20 -5.34 -6.77 17.78
C LEU A 20 -4.99 -8.25 18.06
N PRO A 21 -5.98 -9.16 18.13
CA PRO A 21 -5.69 -10.59 18.16
C PRO A 21 -4.99 -11.04 16.85
N PRO A 22 -4.24 -12.15 16.87
CA PRO A 22 -3.39 -12.56 15.75
C PRO A 22 -4.16 -12.84 14.45
N GLY A 23 -5.43 -13.26 14.51
CA GLY A 23 -6.26 -13.49 13.32
C GLY A 23 -6.42 -12.24 12.44
N PRO A 24 -6.93 -11.12 12.98
CA PRO A 24 -6.97 -9.82 12.30
C PRO A 24 -5.62 -9.34 11.74
N LEU A 25 -4.49 -9.62 12.38
CA LEU A 25 -3.16 -9.24 11.88
C LEU A 25 -2.83 -9.96 10.56
N PHE A 26 -3.05 -11.27 10.50
CA PHE A 26 -2.86 -12.05 9.26
C PHE A 26 -3.79 -11.59 8.14
N THR A 27 -5.07 -11.36 8.45
CA THR A 27 -6.02 -10.82 7.47
C THR A 27 -5.53 -9.49 6.91
N LYS A 28 -5.07 -8.58 7.77
CA LYS A 28 -4.54 -7.28 7.33
C LYS A 28 -3.30 -7.42 6.47
N ALA A 29 -2.40 -8.34 6.80
CA ALA A 29 -1.20 -8.61 6.01
C ALA A 29 -1.58 -9.12 4.60
N SER A 30 -2.52 -10.06 4.50
CA SER A 30 -3.01 -10.58 3.21
C SER A 30 -3.71 -9.50 2.37
N GLU A 31 -4.51 -8.63 2.98
CA GLU A 31 -5.13 -7.49 2.28
C GLU A 31 -4.09 -6.54 1.67
N LEU A 32 -3.05 -6.20 2.44
CA LEU A 32 -1.96 -5.33 1.97
C LEU A 32 -1.18 -5.99 0.83
N GLN A 33 -0.89 -7.29 0.92
CA GLN A 33 -0.22 -8.03 -0.15
C GLN A 33 -1.06 -8.07 -1.43
N ASN A 34 -2.37 -8.33 -1.31
CA ASN A 34 -3.27 -8.32 -2.47
C ASN A 34 -3.33 -6.94 -3.14
N SER A 35 -3.30 -5.87 -2.34
CA SER A 35 -3.28 -4.49 -2.85
C SER A 35 -1.98 -4.18 -3.59
N ILE A 36 -0.82 -4.60 -3.06
CA ILE A 36 0.48 -4.48 -3.75
C ILE A 36 0.46 -5.25 -5.07
N ASN A 37 0.02 -6.51 -5.07
CA ASN A 37 -0.07 -7.34 -6.29
C ASN A 37 -1.02 -6.73 -7.34
N HIS A 38 -2.03 -5.99 -6.92
CA HIS A 38 -2.88 -5.24 -7.84
C HIS A 38 -2.14 -4.04 -8.45
N LEU A 39 -1.43 -3.25 -7.63
CA LEU A 39 -0.65 -2.10 -8.10
C LEU A 39 0.51 -2.52 -9.01
N GLU A 40 1.21 -3.62 -8.72
CA GLU A 40 2.27 -4.15 -9.58
C GLU A 40 1.74 -4.53 -10.97
N ARG A 41 0.56 -5.17 -11.03
CA ARG A 41 -0.12 -5.47 -12.31
C ARG A 41 -0.56 -4.19 -13.03
N SER A 42 -1.08 -3.19 -12.31
CA SER A 42 -1.44 -1.89 -12.87
C SER A 42 -0.21 -1.19 -13.46
N ASN A 43 0.91 -1.16 -12.75
CA ASN A 43 2.15 -0.56 -13.24
C ASN A 43 2.66 -1.28 -14.47
N ALA A 44 2.62 -2.62 -14.49
CA ALA A 44 2.99 -3.40 -15.68
C ALA A 44 2.12 -3.07 -16.91
N GLN A 45 0.85 -2.72 -16.70
CA GLN A 45 -0.03 -2.26 -17.78
C GLN A 45 0.31 -0.82 -18.22
N LEU A 46 0.59 0.08 -17.27
CA LEU A 46 0.94 1.48 -17.53
C LEU A 46 2.28 1.62 -18.27
N LEU A 47 3.22 0.69 -18.08
CA LEU A 47 4.49 0.68 -18.82
C LEU A 47 4.30 0.55 -20.34
N ASN A 48 3.14 0.09 -20.83
CA ASN A 48 2.85 0.06 -22.28
C ASN A 48 2.53 1.46 -22.85
N TYR A 49 2.42 2.48 -21.99
CA TYR A 49 2.12 3.87 -22.33
C TYR A 49 3.24 4.78 -21.81
N GLU A 50 4.49 4.33 -21.92
CA GLU A 50 5.65 5.01 -21.36
C GLU A 50 5.90 6.41 -21.93
N ASP A 51 5.32 6.74 -23.08
CA ASP A 51 5.35 8.06 -23.72
C ASP A 51 4.39 9.06 -23.05
N ASP A 52 3.33 8.57 -22.42
CA ASP A 52 2.35 9.35 -21.67
C ASP A 52 2.91 9.79 -20.30
N ALA A 53 2.95 11.12 -20.09
CA ALA A 53 3.43 11.72 -18.85
C ALA A 53 2.54 11.37 -17.65
N ASP A 54 1.23 11.28 -17.84
CA ASP A 54 0.27 10.96 -16.79
C ASP A 54 0.44 9.49 -16.37
N CYS A 55 0.70 8.60 -17.32
CA CYS A 55 1.01 7.20 -17.02
C CYS A 55 2.32 7.05 -16.23
N ARG A 56 3.35 7.82 -16.55
CA ARG A 56 4.61 7.84 -15.78
C ARG A 56 4.40 8.38 -14.36
N GLU A 57 3.64 9.45 -14.20
CA GLU A 57 3.32 10.00 -12.88
C GLU A 57 2.52 9.00 -12.04
N ALA A 58 1.52 8.35 -12.63
CA ALA A 58 0.73 7.32 -11.96
C ALA A 58 1.58 6.13 -11.47
N ILE A 59 2.59 5.70 -12.24
CA ILE A 59 3.53 4.65 -11.81
C ILE A 59 4.29 5.10 -10.56
N VAL A 60 4.82 6.32 -10.55
CA VAL A 60 5.58 6.88 -9.40
C VAL A 60 4.69 6.99 -8.16
N GLU A 61 3.45 7.46 -8.32
CA GLU A 61 2.49 7.52 -7.21
C GLU A 61 2.15 6.13 -6.66
N ASN A 62 1.91 5.16 -7.55
CA ASN A 62 1.64 3.77 -7.17
C ASN A 62 2.83 3.16 -6.41
N GLU A 63 4.07 3.42 -6.84
CA GLU A 63 5.28 2.98 -6.13
C GLU A 63 5.37 3.55 -4.73
N ALA A 64 5.07 4.84 -4.54
CA ALA A 64 5.02 5.46 -3.22
C ALA A 64 3.93 4.85 -2.33
N VAL A 65 2.78 4.46 -2.90
CA VAL A 65 1.72 3.72 -2.17
C VAL A 65 2.21 2.33 -1.77
N MET A 66 2.80 1.58 -2.70
CA MET A 66 3.32 0.22 -2.44
C MET A 66 4.39 0.24 -1.34
N GLN A 67 5.28 1.23 -1.34
CA GLN A 67 6.31 1.36 -0.31
C GLN A 67 5.71 1.49 1.09
N ARG A 68 4.71 2.37 1.25
CA ARG A 68 3.98 2.53 2.52
C ARG A 68 3.24 1.27 2.94
N MET A 69 2.69 0.50 2.00
CA MET A 69 2.06 -0.78 2.29
C MET A 69 3.08 -1.84 2.73
N ARG A 70 4.26 -1.88 2.11
CA ARG A 70 5.36 -2.77 2.52
C ARG A 70 5.85 -2.45 3.93
N GLU A 71 5.98 -1.17 4.28
CA GLU A 71 6.31 -0.74 5.65
C GLU A 71 5.28 -1.24 6.67
N ARG A 72 3.97 -1.12 6.36
CA ARG A 72 2.91 -1.64 7.23
C ARG A 72 2.97 -3.16 7.40
N ILE A 73 3.30 -3.90 6.34
CA ILE A 73 3.51 -5.36 6.43
C ILE A 73 4.68 -5.68 7.36
N GLN A 74 5.76 -4.89 7.34
CA GLN A 74 6.88 -5.10 8.28
C GLN A 74 6.47 -4.85 9.73
N LEU A 75 5.66 -3.82 9.99
CA LEU A 75 5.10 -3.58 11.33
C LEU A 75 4.25 -4.75 11.81
N LEU A 76 3.38 -5.30 10.95
CA LEU A 76 2.55 -6.48 11.28
C LEU A 76 3.36 -7.75 11.56
N LYS A 77 4.60 -7.85 11.07
CA LYS A 77 5.49 -9.01 11.34
C LYS A 77 6.27 -8.87 12.64
N ALA A 78 6.33 -7.67 13.19
CA ALA A 78 7.07 -7.37 14.42
C ALA A 78 6.22 -7.58 15.68
N GLU A 79 4.89 -7.58 15.55
CA GLU A 79 3.90 -8.00 16.55
C GLU A 79 3.71 -9.53 16.55
#